data_AF-A0A3M1H765-F1
#
_entry.id   AF-A0A3M1H765-F1
#
_cell.length_a   1.000
_cell.length_b   1.000
_cell.length_c   1.000
_cell.angle_alpha   90.00
_cell.angle_beta   90.00
_cell.angle_gamma   90.00
#
_symmetry.space_group_name_H-M   'P 1'
#
loop_
_entity.id
_entity.type
_entity.pdbx_description
1 polymer ?
#
loop_
_entity_poly.entity_id
_entity_poly.type
_entity_poly.pdbx_seq_one_letter_code
_entity_poly.pdbx_strand_id
1 'polypeptide(L)'
;MEFPGKGFVDSVSNKGIKEAVSETVDQTARAILAGISLKEMRALLRGDPPTEKPNPRYRAQVKSFLLHIRPKFYQEGSTWFTHTFRLGLFSTFFFAVEVITGLILMVYYTPSPEVAYYDMINILSNVNMGKFMRDMHRLGAELMVIAVSLHMARVYFTGAYKHPRQFTWLTGVVLLLITLFLSFSGYLLPWDQLAYWAVTIGTSMAEAAPLVGYQANLILRGSQDIGAGGLLRFYLLHVFMLPLAAILFISIHYYKVAREHSISLPAVIEEGEAPPEKIAAAKRKIDLLPDLITSELMWYAVALAGMVVAVSTFFSAPLESHADPLKTPLHTTAPWYFLWLQGMLKLGDKTMWGVVIPTIVFLVLFAVPYIDVGPSRLAKNRKFGISVGIITIIMLVILTYMGTGVWGVTAPPPVELVQEFIPEEGVGPVRAIPWEQLTVGSFSTEDPSTFPSGELGEIMREMAEAVERESAKPDNNFFNGKITIDIEPWQTNLKKFTVTVIWDEVPEGSTTGQLEERTFEKVFFFHKDSNYELLE
;
A
#
# COMPACT_ATOMS: atom_id res chain seq x y z
N MET A 1 -20.74 2.40 -45.40
CA MET A 1 -21.42 2.17 -44.10
C MET A 1 -22.84 1.75 -44.42
N GLU A 2 -23.13 0.44 -44.43
CA GLU A 2 -24.51 -0.03 -44.41
C GLU A 2 -25.08 0.23 -43.02
N PHE A 3 -26.28 0.80 -42.95
CA PHE A 3 -26.97 1.00 -41.68
C PHE A 3 -27.22 -0.36 -41.01
N PRO A 4 -26.88 -0.53 -39.72
CA PRO A 4 -26.97 -1.82 -39.01
C PRO A 4 -28.39 -2.42 -38.98
N GLY A 5 -29.43 -1.65 -39.31
CA GLY A 5 -30.82 -2.13 -39.38
C GLY A 5 -31.23 -2.79 -40.71
N LYS A 6 -30.49 -2.57 -41.82
CA LYS A 6 -30.93 -3.03 -43.16
C LYS A 6 -30.84 -4.56 -43.29
N GLY A 7 -29.75 -5.16 -42.80
CA GLY A 7 -29.56 -6.61 -42.80
C GLY A 7 -30.54 -7.38 -41.91
N PHE A 8 -31.03 -6.78 -40.82
CA PHE A 8 -32.03 -7.41 -39.95
C PHE A 8 -33.39 -7.48 -40.63
N VAL A 9 -33.87 -6.38 -41.22
CA VAL A 9 -35.16 -6.33 -41.92
C VAL A 9 -35.19 -7.30 -43.10
N ASP A 10 -34.10 -7.38 -43.86
CA ASP A 10 -33.97 -8.31 -44.98
C ASP A 10 -33.91 -9.78 -44.49
N SER A 11 -33.26 -10.05 -43.35
CA SER A 11 -33.24 -11.40 -42.76
C SER A 11 -34.62 -11.79 -42.20
N VAL A 12 -35.36 -10.86 -41.56
CA VAL A 12 -36.73 -11.08 -41.10
C VAL A 12 -37.65 -11.40 -42.28
N SER A 13 -37.53 -10.66 -43.38
CA SER A 13 -38.34 -10.85 -44.58
C SER A 13 -38.08 -12.19 -45.27
N ASN A 14 -36.84 -12.70 -45.23
CA ASN A 14 -36.45 -13.91 -45.97
C ASN A 14 -36.48 -15.21 -45.13
N LYS A 15 -36.19 -15.12 -43.83
CA LYS A 15 -35.97 -16.27 -42.93
C LYS A 15 -36.90 -16.28 -41.72
N GLY A 16 -37.69 -15.21 -41.54
CA GLY A 16 -38.57 -15.05 -40.40
C GLY A 16 -37.87 -14.50 -39.14
N ILE A 17 -38.67 -13.98 -38.21
CA ILE A 17 -38.20 -13.22 -37.04
C ILE A 17 -37.25 -14.03 -36.15
N LYS A 18 -37.55 -15.32 -35.91
CA LYS A 18 -36.71 -16.16 -35.03
C LYS A 18 -35.30 -16.35 -35.56
N GLU A 19 -35.16 -16.60 -36.86
CA GLU A 19 -33.86 -16.84 -37.49
C GLU A 19 -33.07 -15.54 -37.63
N ALA A 20 -33.75 -14.44 -37.99
CA ALA A 20 -33.13 -13.12 -38.04
C ALA A 20 -32.61 -12.64 -36.67
N VAL A 21 -33.37 -12.89 -35.59
CA VAL A 21 -32.93 -12.60 -34.21
C VAL A 21 -31.74 -13.48 -33.84
N SER A 22 -31.79 -14.78 -34.12
CA SER A 22 -30.68 -15.70 -33.86
C SER A 22 -29.39 -15.28 -34.59
N GLU A 23 -29.50 -14.92 -35.87
CA GLU A 23 -28.37 -14.46 -36.70
C GLU A 23 -27.79 -13.14 -36.19
N THR A 24 -28.64 -12.20 -35.78
CA THR A 24 -28.21 -10.92 -35.19
C THR A 24 -27.54 -11.11 -33.84
N VAL A 25 -28.07 -11.99 -32.99
CA VAL A 25 -27.46 -12.35 -31.70
C VAL A 25 -26.11 -13.02 -31.94
N ASP A 26 -25.99 -13.92 -32.92
CA ASP A 26 -24.73 -14.59 -33.25
C ASP A 26 -23.69 -13.61 -33.81
N GLN A 27 -24.09 -12.69 -34.70
CA GLN A 27 -23.22 -11.64 -35.23
C GLN A 27 -22.76 -10.68 -34.13
N THR A 28 -23.67 -10.26 -33.25
CA THR A 28 -23.35 -9.40 -32.10
C THR A 28 -22.40 -10.11 -31.15
N ALA A 29 -22.67 -11.39 -30.83
CA ALA A 29 -21.80 -12.19 -30.00
C ALA A 29 -20.42 -12.36 -30.62
N ARG A 30 -20.33 -12.61 -31.94
CA ARG A 30 -19.05 -12.65 -32.65
C ARG A 30 -18.35 -11.29 -32.64
N ALA A 31 -19.06 -10.17 -32.71
CA ALA A 31 -18.44 -8.86 -32.61
C ALA A 31 -17.80 -8.64 -31.22
N ILE A 32 -18.52 -9.01 -30.15
CA ILE A 32 -18.08 -8.83 -28.76
C ILE A 32 -16.99 -9.85 -28.37
N LEU A 33 -17.19 -11.12 -28.69
CA LEU A 33 -16.33 -12.25 -28.31
C LEU A 33 -15.22 -12.51 -29.34
N ALA A 34 -14.74 -11.47 -30.01
CA ALA A 34 -13.62 -11.53 -30.95
C ALA A 34 -13.77 -12.59 -32.06
N GLY A 35 -14.99 -12.86 -32.48
CA GLY A 35 -15.34 -13.79 -33.54
C GLY A 35 -15.79 -15.15 -33.05
N ILE A 36 -16.00 -15.38 -31.76
CA ILE A 36 -16.59 -16.63 -31.23
C ILE A 36 -18.11 -16.48 -31.14
N SER A 37 -18.87 -17.45 -31.67
CA SER A 37 -20.34 -17.50 -31.53
C SER A 37 -20.74 -17.93 -30.12
N LEU A 38 -21.97 -17.65 -29.68
CA LEU A 38 -22.45 -18.12 -28.36
C LEU A 38 -22.45 -19.64 -28.25
N LYS A 39 -22.85 -20.32 -29.34
CA LYS A 39 -22.82 -21.79 -29.41
C LYS A 39 -21.41 -22.33 -29.24
N GLU A 40 -20.44 -21.71 -29.90
CA GLU A 40 -19.04 -22.11 -29.81
C GLU A 40 -18.45 -21.77 -28.44
N MET A 41 -18.77 -20.61 -27.86
CA MET A 41 -18.35 -20.26 -26.50
C MET A 41 -18.85 -21.30 -25.49
N ARG A 42 -20.11 -21.72 -25.61
CA ARG A 42 -20.69 -22.77 -24.76
C ARG A 42 -20.02 -24.13 -24.98
N ALA A 43 -19.73 -24.49 -26.23
CA ALA A 43 -19.00 -25.71 -26.55
C ALA A 43 -17.59 -25.69 -25.94
N LEU A 44 -16.88 -24.57 -26.10
CA LEU A 44 -15.56 -24.34 -25.50
C LEU A 44 -15.58 -24.48 -23.99
N LEU A 45 -16.55 -23.86 -23.30
CA LEU A 45 -16.68 -23.94 -21.84
C LEU A 45 -17.00 -25.35 -21.32
N ARG A 46 -17.62 -26.21 -22.16
CA ARG A 46 -17.85 -27.64 -21.84
C ARG A 46 -16.63 -28.52 -22.10
N GLY A 47 -15.58 -27.98 -22.71
CA GLY A 47 -14.42 -28.75 -23.16
C GLY A 47 -14.67 -29.52 -24.46
N ASP A 48 -15.74 -29.19 -25.21
CA ASP A 48 -16.01 -29.80 -26.49
C ASP A 48 -14.94 -29.40 -27.53
N PRO A 49 -14.61 -30.28 -28.50
CA PRO A 49 -13.71 -29.92 -29.59
C PRO A 49 -14.28 -28.77 -30.42
N PRO A 50 -13.42 -27.90 -31.01
CA PRO A 50 -13.88 -26.73 -31.75
C PRO A 50 -14.75 -27.15 -32.94
N THR A 51 -15.93 -26.54 -33.09
CA THR A 51 -16.89 -26.95 -34.13
C THR A 51 -16.68 -26.21 -35.46
N GLU A 52 -15.96 -25.09 -35.43
CA GLU A 52 -15.66 -24.25 -36.61
C GLU A 52 -14.18 -24.29 -37.02
N LYS A 53 -13.92 -24.10 -38.33
CA LYS A 53 -12.57 -23.89 -38.89
C LYS A 53 -12.49 -22.49 -39.52
N PRO A 54 -11.37 -21.74 -39.35
CA PRO A 54 -10.22 -22.01 -38.48
C PRO A 54 -10.61 -22.02 -36.99
N ASN A 55 -9.80 -22.69 -36.15
CA ASN A 55 -10.11 -22.90 -34.73
C ASN A 55 -10.55 -21.56 -34.07
N PRO A 56 -11.76 -21.49 -33.51
CA PRO A 56 -12.31 -20.26 -32.94
C PRO A 56 -11.43 -19.64 -31.85
N ARG A 57 -10.68 -20.45 -31.07
CA ARG A 57 -9.69 -19.95 -30.10
C ARG A 57 -8.59 -19.12 -30.79
N TYR A 58 -8.07 -19.65 -31.91
CA TYR A 58 -7.05 -18.98 -32.72
C TYR A 58 -7.60 -17.75 -33.44
N ARG A 59 -8.82 -17.85 -33.98
CA ARG A 59 -9.51 -16.72 -34.62
C ARG A 59 -9.67 -15.55 -33.64
N ALA A 60 -10.08 -15.82 -32.40
CA ALA A 60 -10.22 -14.81 -31.36
C ALA A 60 -8.91 -14.10 -31.04
N GLN A 61 -7.81 -14.83 -30.95
CA GLN A 61 -6.49 -14.23 -30.73
C GLN A 61 -5.96 -13.37 -31.88
N VAL A 62 -6.33 -13.68 -33.12
CA VAL A 62 -5.89 -12.89 -34.27
C VAL A 62 -6.77 -11.65 -34.43
N LYS A 63 -8.07 -11.77 -34.18
CA LYS A 63 -9.04 -10.68 -34.38
C LYS A 63 -9.11 -9.69 -33.21
N SER A 64 -8.87 -10.12 -31.97
CA SER A 64 -8.89 -9.24 -30.81
C SER A 64 -7.53 -8.63 -30.56
N PHE A 65 -7.47 -7.29 -30.49
CA PHE A 65 -6.28 -6.60 -30.00
C PHE A 65 -5.88 -7.07 -28.59
N LEU A 66 -6.84 -7.19 -27.68
CA LEU A 66 -6.58 -7.59 -26.28
C LEU A 66 -6.09 -9.04 -26.18
N LEU A 67 -6.74 -9.99 -26.87
CA LEU A 67 -6.30 -11.39 -26.84
C LEU A 67 -5.02 -11.60 -27.65
N HIS A 68 -4.70 -10.72 -28.60
CA HIS A 68 -3.44 -10.75 -29.30
C HIS A 68 -2.26 -10.47 -28.37
N ILE A 69 -2.40 -9.57 -27.39
CA ILE A 69 -1.31 -9.26 -26.46
C ILE A 69 -1.05 -10.43 -25.48
N ARG A 70 -2.07 -11.25 -25.23
CA ARG A 70 -2.02 -12.41 -24.33
C ARG A 70 -1.31 -13.62 -24.97
N PRO A 71 -0.70 -14.51 -24.17
CA PRO A 71 -0.10 -15.74 -24.68
C PRO A 71 -1.17 -16.70 -25.23
N LYS A 72 -0.77 -17.58 -26.15
CA LYS A 72 -1.62 -18.67 -26.69
C LYS A 72 -1.99 -19.71 -25.64
N PHE A 73 -0.99 -20.10 -24.87
CA PHE A 73 -1.07 -21.11 -23.85
C PHE A 73 0.01 -20.81 -22.82
N TYR A 74 -0.17 -21.33 -21.61
CA TYR A 74 0.91 -21.49 -20.65
C TYR A 74 1.19 -22.97 -20.42
N GLN A 75 2.39 -23.26 -19.91
CA GLN A 75 2.68 -24.59 -19.37
C GLN A 75 1.97 -24.74 -18.02
N GLU A 76 1.32 -25.86 -17.78
CA GLU A 76 0.52 -26.13 -16.58
C GLU A 76 1.31 -25.84 -15.29
N GLY A 77 2.55 -26.33 -15.21
CA GLY A 77 3.42 -26.12 -14.05
C GLY A 77 3.75 -24.66 -13.75
N SER A 78 3.65 -23.77 -14.74
CA SER A 78 3.87 -22.34 -14.57
C SER A 78 2.67 -21.62 -13.93
N THR A 79 1.49 -22.25 -13.97
CA THR A 79 0.23 -21.69 -13.47
C THR A 79 -0.13 -22.18 -12.06
N TRP A 80 0.65 -23.10 -11.50
CA TRP A 80 0.45 -23.59 -10.13
C TRP A 80 0.51 -22.45 -9.12
N PHE A 81 -0.50 -22.41 -8.25
CA PHE A 81 -0.60 -21.39 -7.22
C PHE A 81 0.61 -21.45 -6.27
N THR A 82 1.05 -22.63 -5.85
CA THR A 82 2.21 -22.81 -4.97
C THR A 82 3.54 -22.35 -5.58
N HIS A 83 3.62 -22.28 -6.92
CA HIS A 83 4.84 -21.86 -7.59
C HIS A 83 4.92 -20.34 -7.73
N THR A 84 3.84 -19.69 -8.16
CA THR A 84 3.85 -18.24 -8.46
C THR A 84 3.15 -17.39 -7.42
N PHE A 85 2.33 -18.01 -6.57
CA PHE A 85 1.31 -17.37 -5.73
C PHE A 85 0.41 -16.39 -6.50
N ARG A 86 0.39 -16.52 -7.84
CA ARG A 86 -0.25 -15.57 -8.77
C ARG A 86 0.18 -14.11 -8.51
N LEU A 87 1.35 -13.85 -7.92
CA LEU A 87 1.74 -12.51 -7.47
C LEU A 87 1.84 -11.48 -8.60
N GLY A 88 2.35 -11.88 -9.76
CA GLY A 88 2.38 -11.02 -10.95
C GLY A 88 0.99 -10.77 -11.57
N LEU A 89 0.05 -11.70 -11.37
CA LEU A 89 -1.35 -11.51 -11.75
C LEU A 89 -2.02 -10.52 -10.80
N PHE A 90 -1.83 -10.71 -9.50
CA PHE A 90 -2.38 -9.83 -8.46
C PHE A 90 -1.82 -8.42 -8.51
N SER A 91 -0.53 -8.21 -8.80
CA SER A 91 0.01 -6.85 -8.95
C SER A 91 -0.67 -6.06 -10.08
N THR A 92 -0.94 -6.70 -11.23
CA THR A 92 -1.68 -6.05 -12.33
C THR A 92 -3.16 -5.85 -12.00
N PHE A 93 -3.75 -6.74 -11.21
CA PHE A 93 -5.12 -6.60 -10.72
C PHE A 93 -5.26 -5.42 -9.76
N PHE A 94 -4.39 -5.32 -8.76
CA PHE A 94 -4.41 -4.20 -7.81
C PHE A 94 -4.14 -2.89 -8.53
N PHE A 95 -3.19 -2.83 -9.48
CA PHE A 95 -3.02 -1.65 -10.32
C PHE A 95 -4.32 -1.25 -11.07
N ALA A 96 -5.06 -2.22 -11.62
CA ALA A 96 -6.34 -1.92 -12.26
C ALA A 96 -7.41 -1.44 -11.26
N VAL A 97 -7.45 -2.01 -10.06
CA VAL A 97 -8.32 -1.52 -8.98
C VAL A 97 -7.96 -0.08 -8.63
N GLU A 98 -6.68 0.23 -8.40
CA GLU A 98 -6.19 1.58 -8.08
C GLU A 98 -6.55 2.60 -9.16
N VAL A 99 -6.39 2.25 -10.43
CA VAL A 99 -6.80 3.12 -11.54
C VAL A 99 -8.31 3.37 -11.52
N ILE A 100 -9.13 2.33 -11.35
CA ILE A 100 -10.59 2.49 -11.36
C ILE A 100 -11.08 3.30 -10.15
N THR A 101 -10.62 2.96 -8.95
CA THR A 101 -11.01 3.66 -7.72
C THR A 101 -10.47 5.08 -7.72
N GLY A 102 -9.24 5.31 -8.19
CA GLY A 102 -8.63 6.63 -8.32
C GLY A 102 -9.35 7.54 -9.31
N LEU A 103 -9.78 7.00 -10.47
CA LEU A 103 -10.60 7.74 -11.44
C LEU A 103 -11.97 8.16 -10.88
N ILE A 104 -12.53 7.38 -9.95
CA ILE A 104 -13.79 7.75 -9.27
C ILE A 104 -13.52 8.83 -8.22
N LEU A 105 -12.48 8.66 -7.40
CA LEU A 105 -12.14 9.59 -6.32
C LEU A 105 -11.72 10.97 -6.86
N MET A 106 -11.01 11.01 -7.99
CA MET A 106 -10.54 12.29 -8.57
C MET A 106 -11.67 13.23 -8.99
N VAL A 107 -12.90 12.72 -9.22
CA VAL A 107 -14.07 13.54 -9.55
C VAL A 107 -14.51 14.40 -8.36
N TYR A 108 -14.18 13.98 -7.13
CA TYR A 108 -14.57 14.62 -5.88
C TYR A 108 -13.41 15.31 -5.15
N TYR A 109 -12.24 15.42 -5.77
CA TYR A 109 -11.02 15.91 -5.12
C TYR A 109 -10.40 17.09 -5.86
N THR A 110 -10.10 18.15 -5.11
CA THR A 110 -9.41 19.35 -5.58
C THR A 110 -7.98 19.39 -5.01
N PRO A 111 -6.92 19.43 -5.84
CA PRO A 111 -5.54 19.44 -5.37
C PRO A 111 -5.09 20.84 -4.90
N SER A 112 -5.75 21.40 -3.88
CA SER A 112 -5.40 22.66 -3.23
C SER A 112 -5.40 22.50 -1.70
N PRO A 113 -4.36 22.98 -0.98
CA PRO A 113 -4.27 22.88 0.50
C PRO A 113 -5.47 23.45 1.25
N GLU A 114 -6.17 24.42 0.66
CA GLU A 114 -7.33 25.11 1.23
C GLU A 114 -8.56 24.20 1.31
N VAL A 115 -8.67 23.21 0.42
CA VAL A 115 -9.90 22.40 0.25
C VAL A 115 -9.64 20.89 0.23
N ALA A 116 -8.43 20.42 -0.06
CA ALA A 116 -8.10 19.00 -0.22
C ALA A 116 -8.51 18.14 0.99
N TYR A 117 -8.25 18.64 2.19
CA TYR A 117 -8.64 17.97 3.43
C TYR A 117 -10.17 17.92 3.62
N TYR A 118 -10.87 19.01 3.32
CA TYR A 118 -12.33 19.06 3.39
C TYR A 118 -12.99 18.19 2.31
N ASP A 119 -12.40 18.09 1.12
CA ASP A 119 -12.82 17.16 0.08
C ASP A 119 -12.68 15.71 0.56
N MET A 120 -11.61 15.36 1.29
CA MET A 120 -11.48 14.06 1.95
C MET A 120 -12.60 13.81 2.96
N ILE A 121 -12.89 14.76 3.85
CA ILE A 121 -14.00 14.64 4.81
C ILE A 121 -15.33 14.44 4.06
N ASN A 122 -15.56 15.18 2.97
CA ASN A 122 -16.77 15.08 2.17
C ASN A 122 -16.90 13.72 1.48
N ILE A 123 -15.80 13.16 0.96
CA ILE A 123 -15.75 11.79 0.41
C ILE A 123 -16.10 10.76 1.48
N LEU A 124 -15.61 10.93 2.71
CA LEU A 124 -15.85 9.99 3.81
C LEU A 124 -17.29 10.05 4.34
N SER A 125 -17.92 11.24 4.33
CA SER A 125 -19.20 11.49 5.02
C SER A 125 -20.41 11.63 4.08
N ASN A 126 -20.29 12.38 3.00
CA ASN A 126 -21.45 12.82 2.19
C ASN A 126 -21.55 12.12 0.83
N VAL A 127 -20.43 11.65 0.27
CA VAL A 127 -20.43 10.93 -1.01
C VAL A 127 -20.91 9.50 -0.79
N ASN A 128 -21.96 9.09 -1.51
CA ASN A 128 -22.47 7.73 -1.42
C ASN A 128 -21.38 6.72 -1.83
N MET A 129 -21.10 5.74 -0.97
CA MET A 129 -19.99 4.79 -1.11
C MET A 129 -18.60 5.45 -1.21
N GLY A 130 -18.45 6.72 -0.84
CA GLY A 130 -17.18 7.45 -0.94
C GLY A 130 -16.12 6.90 0.00
N LYS A 131 -16.45 6.69 1.29
CA LYS A 131 -15.58 5.98 2.24
C LYS A 131 -15.15 4.61 1.73
N PHE A 132 -16.11 3.80 1.26
CA PHE A 132 -15.82 2.48 0.69
C PHE A 132 -14.82 2.58 -0.48
N MET A 133 -14.99 3.53 -1.40
CA MET A 133 -14.09 3.71 -2.53
C MET A 133 -12.69 4.15 -2.11
N ARG A 134 -12.59 5.06 -1.12
CA ARG A 134 -11.31 5.52 -0.57
C ARG A 134 -10.58 4.40 0.16
N ASP A 135 -11.29 3.62 0.97
CA ASP A 135 -10.72 2.49 1.69
C ASP A 135 -10.30 1.36 0.73
N MET A 136 -11.06 1.11 -0.34
CA MET A 136 -10.67 0.19 -1.41
C MET A 136 -9.40 0.64 -2.14
N HIS A 137 -9.24 1.94 -2.41
CA HIS A 137 -8.02 2.52 -3.00
C HIS A 137 -6.84 2.41 -2.02
N ARG A 138 -7.03 2.75 -0.74
CA ARG A 138 -5.98 2.60 0.27
C ARG A 138 -5.55 1.14 0.41
N LEU A 139 -6.50 0.21 0.55
CA LEU A 139 -6.21 -1.22 0.67
C LEU A 139 -5.55 -1.78 -0.59
N GLY A 140 -6.03 -1.38 -1.78
CA GLY A 140 -5.47 -1.82 -3.05
C GLY A 140 -4.02 -1.38 -3.24
N ALA A 141 -3.68 -0.15 -2.85
CA ALA A 141 -2.30 0.34 -2.83
C ALA A 141 -1.41 -0.51 -1.89
N GLU A 142 -1.88 -0.79 -0.66
CA GLU A 142 -1.13 -1.62 0.30
C GLU A 142 -0.90 -3.05 -0.23
N LEU A 143 -1.96 -3.68 -0.75
CA LEU A 143 -1.89 -5.02 -1.35
C LEU A 143 -1.01 -5.04 -2.61
N MET A 144 -0.98 -3.97 -3.40
CA MET A 144 -0.11 -3.85 -4.56
C MET A 144 1.37 -3.84 -4.14
N VAL A 145 1.74 -3.05 -3.13
CA VAL A 145 3.11 -3.01 -2.61
C VAL A 145 3.52 -4.37 -2.05
N ILE A 146 2.64 -5.04 -1.31
CA ILE A 146 2.88 -6.40 -0.80
C ILE A 146 3.07 -7.39 -1.97
N ALA A 147 2.15 -7.40 -2.94
CA ALA A 147 2.19 -8.33 -4.06
C ALA A 147 3.45 -8.15 -4.91
N VAL A 148 3.85 -6.91 -5.21
CA VAL A 148 5.06 -6.60 -5.97
C VAL A 148 6.32 -6.99 -5.17
N SER A 149 6.38 -6.67 -3.88
CA SER A 149 7.53 -7.02 -3.03
C SER A 149 7.72 -8.53 -2.92
N LEU A 150 6.63 -9.27 -2.67
CA LEU A 150 6.64 -10.74 -2.66
C LEU A 150 6.97 -11.31 -4.04
N HIS A 151 6.50 -10.68 -5.13
CA HIS A 151 6.82 -11.10 -6.49
C HIS A 151 8.34 -11.00 -6.74
N MET A 152 8.95 -9.89 -6.35
CA MET A 152 10.40 -9.67 -6.46
C MET A 152 11.18 -10.70 -5.65
N ALA A 153 10.80 -10.91 -4.38
CA ALA A 153 11.43 -11.90 -3.52
C ALA A 153 11.33 -13.32 -4.11
N ARG A 154 10.13 -13.73 -4.55
CA ARG A 154 9.90 -15.03 -5.17
C ARG A 154 10.77 -15.21 -6.42
N VAL A 155 10.81 -14.23 -7.32
CA VAL A 155 11.63 -14.31 -8.55
C VAL A 155 13.12 -14.41 -8.20
N TYR A 156 13.57 -13.69 -7.17
CA TYR A 156 14.94 -13.76 -6.67
C TYR A 156 15.29 -15.17 -6.14
N PHE A 157 14.51 -15.68 -5.18
CA PHE A 157 14.80 -16.98 -4.55
C PHE A 157 14.65 -18.16 -5.52
N THR A 158 13.70 -18.09 -6.45
CA THR A 158 13.53 -19.13 -7.49
C THR A 158 14.50 -19.00 -8.68
N GLY A 159 15.33 -17.94 -8.71
CA GLY A 159 16.30 -17.69 -9.77
C GLY A 159 15.65 -17.44 -11.12
N ALA A 160 14.37 -17.07 -11.15
CA ALA A 160 13.61 -16.92 -12.38
C ALA A 160 14.08 -15.75 -13.24
N TYR A 161 14.88 -14.83 -12.69
CA TYR A 161 15.53 -13.73 -13.43
C TYR A 161 16.71 -14.17 -14.30
N LYS A 162 17.26 -15.38 -14.10
CA LYS A 162 18.41 -15.88 -14.85
C LYS A 162 18.09 -15.98 -16.35
N HIS A 163 19.14 -16.11 -17.17
CA HIS A 163 19.01 -16.23 -18.63
C HIS A 163 17.91 -17.25 -19.02
N PRO A 164 17.00 -16.90 -19.96
CA PRO A 164 16.99 -15.70 -20.81
C PRO A 164 16.23 -14.48 -20.25
N ARG A 165 15.77 -14.50 -18.98
CA ARG A 165 14.79 -13.52 -18.45
C ARG A 165 15.42 -12.30 -17.76
N GLN A 166 16.68 -12.00 -18.05
CA GLN A 166 17.43 -10.93 -17.38
C GLN A 166 16.77 -9.55 -17.63
N PHE A 167 16.35 -9.28 -18.86
CA PHE A 167 15.65 -8.03 -19.20
C PHE A 167 14.27 -7.93 -18.54
N THR A 168 13.55 -9.05 -18.40
CA THR A 168 12.29 -9.10 -17.65
C THR A 168 12.50 -8.72 -16.19
N TRP A 169 13.61 -9.13 -15.57
CA TRP A 169 13.97 -8.68 -14.24
C TRP A 169 14.23 -7.18 -14.16
N LEU A 170 14.99 -6.59 -15.09
CA LEU A 170 15.24 -5.14 -15.11
C LEU A 170 13.93 -4.35 -15.19
N THR A 171 13.02 -4.75 -16.07
CA THR A 171 11.68 -4.13 -16.15
C THR A 171 10.87 -4.32 -14.87
N GLY A 172 11.02 -5.46 -14.18
CA GLY A 172 10.43 -5.69 -12.85
C GLY A 172 10.98 -4.76 -11.76
N VAL A 173 12.30 -4.50 -11.75
CA VAL A 173 12.91 -3.53 -10.82
C VAL A 173 12.40 -2.11 -11.10
N VAL A 174 12.26 -1.73 -12.37
CA VAL A 174 11.64 -0.43 -12.72
C VAL A 174 10.19 -0.36 -12.24
N LEU A 175 9.40 -1.43 -12.42
CA LEU A 175 8.02 -1.48 -11.93
C LEU A 175 7.92 -1.45 -10.40
N LEU A 176 8.87 -2.04 -9.68
CA LEU A 176 8.98 -1.90 -8.23
C LEU A 176 9.16 -0.43 -7.85
N LEU A 177 10.10 0.28 -8.49
CA LEU A 177 10.32 1.70 -8.23
C LEU A 177 9.08 2.54 -8.55
N ILE A 178 8.44 2.32 -9.70
CA ILE A 178 7.18 3.01 -10.06
C ILE A 178 6.09 2.73 -9.03
N THR A 179 5.96 1.50 -8.53
CA THR A 179 4.97 1.14 -7.50
C THR A 179 5.23 1.91 -6.19
N LEU A 180 6.48 1.99 -5.75
CA LEU A 180 6.86 2.75 -4.56
C LEU A 180 6.60 4.24 -4.74
N PHE A 181 6.90 4.82 -5.91
CA PHE A 181 6.61 6.22 -6.22
C PHE A 181 5.12 6.52 -6.38
N LEU A 182 4.33 5.60 -6.95
CA LEU A 182 2.87 5.73 -6.99
C LEU A 182 2.31 5.83 -5.58
N SER A 183 2.72 4.91 -4.70
CA SER A 183 2.28 4.91 -3.30
C SER A 183 2.71 6.18 -2.57
N PHE A 184 3.98 6.58 -2.70
CA PHE A 184 4.52 7.80 -2.08
C PHE A 184 3.80 9.07 -2.56
N SER A 185 3.56 9.19 -3.86
CA SER A 185 2.94 10.39 -4.43
C SER A 185 1.45 10.52 -4.09
N GLY A 186 0.74 9.41 -4.02
CA GLY A 186 -0.66 9.36 -3.58
C GLY A 186 -0.83 9.61 -2.09
N TYR A 187 0.18 9.24 -1.28
CA TYR A 187 0.16 9.39 0.17
C TYR A 187 0.00 10.85 0.61
N LEU A 188 0.49 11.83 -0.17
CA LEU A 188 0.35 13.27 0.13
C LEU A 188 -1.09 13.79 -0.02
N LEU A 189 -1.88 13.17 -0.91
CA LEU A 189 -3.13 13.76 -1.40
C LEU A 189 -4.22 13.97 -0.34
N PRO A 190 -4.36 13.12 0.71
CA PRO A 190 -5.32 13.39 1.77
C PRO A 190 -5.09 14.72 2.50
N TRP A 191 -3.86 15.25 2.46
CA TRP A 191 -3.47 16.51 3.08
C TRP A 191 -3.76 16.58 4.59
N ASP A 192 -3.54 15.44 5.26
CA ASP A 192 -3.52 15.34 6.72
C ASP A 192 -2.07 15.43 7.26
N GLN A 193 -1.95 15.48 8.58
CA GLN A 193 -0.66 15.66 9.27
C GLN A 193 0.37 14.58 8.93
N LEU A 194 0.02 13.30 9.06
CA LEU A 194 0.89 12.19 8.67
C LEU A 194 1.32 12.25 7.21
N ALA A 195 0.38 12.47 6.27
CA ALA A 195 0.68 12.58 4.85
C ALA A 195 1.69 13.70 4.57
N TYR A 196 1.41 14.89 5.07
CA TYR A 196 2.22 16.09 4.84
C TYR A 196 3.65 15.91 5.36
N TRP A 197 3.80 15.48 6.62
CA TRP A 197 5.11 15.38 7.25
C TRP A 197 5.89 14.16 6.76
N ALA A 198 5.26 13.02 6.52
CA ALA A 198 5.93 11.85 5.95
C ALA A 198 6.53 12.17 4.57
N VAL A 199 5.80 12.90 3.71
CA VAL A 199 6.27 13.29 2.38
C VAL A 199 7.31 14.42 2.47
N THR A 200 7.19 15.33 3.43
CA THR A 200 8.20 16.37 3.71
C THR A 200 9.52 15.73 4.11
N ILE A 201 9.51 14.76 5.03
CA ILE A 201 10.70 13.97 5.40
C ILE A 201 11.24 13.24 4.17
N GLY A 202 10.36 12.55 3.42
CA GLY A 202 10.69 11.82 2.20
C GLY A 202 11.45 12.65 1.16
N THR A 203 10.91 13.82 0.84
CA THR A 203 11.50 14.73 -0.15
C THR A 203 12.74 15.45 0.37
N SER A 204 12.86 15.67 1.68
CA SER A 204 14.07 16.26 2.28
C SER A 204 15.29 15.34 2.15
N MET A 205 15.08 14.02 2.10
CA MET A 205 16.16 13.08 1.80
C MET A 205 16.64 13.23 0.35
N ALA A 206 15.73 13.39 -0.60
CA ALA A 206 16.08 13.58 -2.01
C ALA A 206 16.89 14.87 -2.22
N GLU A 207 16.66 15.89 -1.40
CA GLU A 207 17.45 17.13 -1.38
C GLU A 207 18.93 16.88 -1.05
N ALA A 208 19.21 15.90 -0.19
CA ALA A 208 20.57 15.53 0.19
C ALA A 208 21.36 14.86 -0.94
N ALA A 209 20.73 14.56 -2.09
CA ALA A 209 21.43 13.99 -3.22
C ALA A 209 22.45 14.99 -3.80
N PRO A 210 23.70 14.55 -4.06
CA PRO A 210 24.75 15.44 -4.53
C PRO A 210 24.41 16.01 -5.91
N LEU A 211 24.94 17.21 -6.19
CA LEU A 211 24.86 17.95 -7.46
C LEU A 211 23.49 18.54 -7.81
N VAL A 212 22.42 17.74 -7.75
CA VAL A 212 21.10 18.10 -8.30
C VAL A 212 19.94 17.95 -7.31
N GLY A 213 20.18 17.44 -6.10
CA GLY A 213 19.13 17.16 -5.11
C GLY A 213 18.30 18.39 -4.77
N TYR A 214 18.96 19.51 -4.48
CA TYR A 214 18.30 20.78 -4.15
C TYR A 214 17.38 21.29 -5.27
N GLN A 215 17.89 21.34 -6.50
CA GLN A 215 17.14 21.82 -7.65
C GLN A 215 15.98 20.87 -7.99
N ALA A 216 16.20 19.55 -7.90
CA ALA A 216 15.16 18.56 -8.10
C ALA A 216 14.05 18.70 -7.05
N ASN A 217 14.41 18.89 -5.78
CA ASN A 217 13.44 19.07 -4.70
C ASN A 217 12.63 20.37 -4.88
N LEU A 218 13.28 21.48 -5.25
CA LEU A 218 12.58 22.74 -5.56
C LEU A 218 11.60 22.61 -6.72
N ILE A 219 11.96 21.89 -7.79
CA ILE A 219 11.06 21.65 -8.92
C ILE A 219 9.87 20.80 -8.47
N LEU A 220 10.11 19.78 -7.65
CA LEU A 220 9.09 18.85 -7.18
C LEU A 220 8.11 19.52 -6.20
N ARG A 221 8.62 20.25 -5.20
CA ARG A 221 7.82 20.94 -4.19
C ARG A 221 7.22 22.25 -4.70
N GLY A 222 7.86 22.89 -5.68
CA GLY A 222 7.48 24.21 -6.17
C GLY A 222 7.87 25.38 -5.27
N SER A 223 8.43 25.10 -4.10
CA SER A 223 8.87 26.04 -3.06
C SER A 223 9.82 25.29 -2.10
N GLN A 224 10.33 25.98 -1.06
CA GLN A 224 11.13 25.34 -0.01
C GLN A 224 10.30 24.28 0.73
N ASP A 225 9.08 24.65 1.12
CA ASP A 225 8.11 23.76 1.76
C ASP A 225 7.07 23.28 0.74
N ILE A 226 6.33 22.22 1.09
CA ILE A 226 5.27 21.70 0.25
C ILE A 226 4.04 22.59 0.41
N GLY A 227 3.74 23.42 -0.58
CA GLY A 227 2.53 24.24 -0.61
C GLY A 227 1.55 23.81 -1.71
N ALA A 228 0.71 24.73 -2.17
CA ALA A 228 -0.25 24.50 -3.25
C ALA A 228 0.42 23.99 -4.54
N GLY A 229 1.57 24.57 -4.90
CA GLY A 229 2.35 24.12 -6.05
C GLY A 229 2.89 22.70 -5.89
N GLY A 230 3.25 22.29 -4.68
CA GLY A 230 3.74 20.94 -4.39
C GLY A 230 2.61 19.93 -4.51
N LEU A 231 1.50 20.19 -3.84
CA LEU A 231 0.31 19.33 -3.89
C LEU A 231 -0.18 19.08 -5.32
N LEU A 232 -0.28 20.14 -6.14
CA LEU A 232 -0.68 20.02 -7.55
C LEU A 232 0.29 19.14 -8.36
N ARG A 233 1.60 19.27 -8.16
CA ARG A 233 2.61 18.47 -8.87
C ARG A 233 2.56 17.00 -8.45
N PHE A 234 2.42 16.74 -7.15
CA PHE A 234 2.25 15.38 -6.63
C PHE A 234 0.97 14.73 -7.15
N TYR A 235 -0.13 15.49 -7.21
CA TYR A 235 -1.38 15.05 -7.83
C TYR A 235 -1.18 14.68 -9.31
N LEU A 236 -0.53 15.54 -10.11
CA LEU A 236 -0.25 15.26 -11.53
C LEU A 236 0.67 14.05 -11.71
N LEU A 237 1.68 13.91 -10.85
CA LEU A 237 2.57 12.75 -10.84
C LEU A 237 1.78 11.46 -10.57
N HIS A 238 0.92 11.48 -9.56
CA HIS A 238 0.19 10.32 -9.09
C HIS A 238 -0.94 9.89 -10.04
N VAL A 239 -1.73 10.82 -10.56
CA VAL A 239 -2.93 10.51 -11.35
C VAL A 239 -2.63 10.32 -12.84
N PHE A 240 -1.57 10.97 -13.35
CA PHE A 240 -1.27 10.96 -14.78
C PHE A 240 0.11 10.36 -15.11
N MET A 241 1.19 10.97 -14.63
CA MET A 241 2.53 10.63 -15.13
C MET A 241 2.98 9.21 -14.73
N LEU A 242 2.84 8.85 -13.45
CA LEU A 242 3.26 7.55 -12.94
C LEU A 242 2.36 6.40 -13.41
N PRO A 243 1.01 6.52 -13.46
CA PRO A 243 0.17 5.49 -14.04
C PRO A 243 0.46 5.26 -15.52
N LEU A 244 0.73 6.32 -16.29
CA LEU A 244 1.12 6.18 -17.69
C LEU A 244 2.46 5.45 -17.85
N ALA A 245 3.45 5.80 -17.01
CA ALA A 245 4.73 5.09 -16.96
C ALA A 245 4.55 3.61 -16.55
N ALA A 246 3.70 3.34 -15.56
CA ALA A 246 3.35 1.99 -15.13
C ALA A 246 2.72 1.20 -16.29
N ILE A 247 1.73 1.75 -17.01
CA ILE A 247 1.10 1.10 -18.16
C ILE A 247 2.14 0.75 -19.24
N LEU A 248 3.06 1.68 -19.55
CA LEU A 248 4.13 1.44 -20.51
C LEU A 248 5.04 0.28 -20.08
N PHE A 249 5.55 0.31 -18.85
CA PHE A 249 6.46 -0.72 -18.36
C PHE A 249 5.76 -2.06 -18.09
N ILE A 250 4.50 -2.06 -17.63
CA ILE A 250 3.67 -3.27 -17.54
C ILE A 250 3.51 -3.87 -18.93
N SER A 251 3.24 -3.07 -19.95
CA SER A 251 3.10 -3.55 -21.33
C SER A 251 4.39 -4.21 -21.83
N ILE A 252 5.55 -3.58 -21.60
CA ILE A 252 6.86 -4.15 -21.97
C ILE A 252 7.13 -5.44 -21.19
N HIS A 253 6.93 -5.41 -19.87
CA HIS A 253 7.17 -6.54 -18.97
C HIS A 253 6.28 -7.73 -19.35
N TYR A 254 4.98 -7.48 -19.52
CA TYR A 254 3.99 -8.49 -19.88
C TYR A 254 4.24 -9.04 -21.29
N TYR A 255 4.65 -8.22 -22.26
CA TYR A 255 5.03 -8.69 -23.58
C TYR A 255 6.18 -9.71 -23.52
N LYS A 256 7.24 -9.42 -22.75
CA LYS A 256 8.38 -10.34 -22.58
C LYS A 256 7.96 -11.65 -21.91
N VAL A 257 7.09 -11.58 -20.89
CA VAL A 257 6.55 -12.77 -20.24
C VAL A 257 5.64 -13.57 -21.18
N ALA A 258 4.70 -12.91 -21.86
CA ALA A 258 3.67 -13.58 -22.66
C ALA A 258 4.18 -14.11 -24.01
N ARG A 259 5.12 -13.42 -24.66
CA ARG A 259 5.53 -13.74 -26.04
C ARG A 259 6.91 -14.37 -26.17
N GLU A 260 7.87 -14.00 -25.32
CA GLU A 260 9.25 -14.47 -25.50
C GLU A 260 9.62 -15.62 -24.56
N HIS A 261 9.34 -15.51 -23.27
CA HIS A 261 9.93 -16.42 -22.29
C HIS A 261 8.92 -17.30 -21.54
N SER A 262 7.63 -16.97 -21.54
CA SER A 262 6.62 -17.56 -20.63
C SER A 262 6.92 -17.26 -19.15
N ILE A 263 6.03 -17.66 -18.26
CA ILE A 263 6.32 -17.80 -16.84
C ILE A 263 7.27 -19.00 -16.66
N SER A 264 8.31 -18.84 -15.83
CA SER A 264 9.27 -19.91 -15.53
C SER A 264 8.58 -21.11 -14.88
N LEU A 265 9.01 -22.34 -15.17
CA LEU A 265 8.60 -23.52 -14.42
C LEU A 265 9.34 -23.59 -13.06
N PRO A 266 8.89 -24.44 -12.12
CA PRO A 266 9.69 -24.78 -10.95
C PRO A 266 11.09 -25.25 -11.37
N ALA A 267 12.14 -24.78 -10.70
CA ALA A 267 13.53 -25.04 -11.10
C ALA A 267 13.81 -26.56 -11.22
N VAL A 268 13.29 -27.36 -10.28
CA VAL A 268 13.40 -28.83 -10.29
C VAL A 268 12.80 -29.48 -11.53
N ILE A 269 11.79 -28.87 -12.14
CA ILE A 269 11.15 -29.35 -13.37
C ILE A 269 11.91 -28.87 -14.60
N GLU A 270 12.30 -27.59 -14.62
CA GLU A 270 13.00 -26.98 -15.76
C GLU A 270 14.40 -27.58 -15.96
N GLU A 271 15.09 -27.93 -14.88
CA GLU A 271 16.41 -28.59 -14.89
C GLU A 271 16.35 -30.12 -14.94
N GLY A 272 15.15 -30.72 -14.92
CA GLY A 272 14.98 -32.17 -15.12
C GLY A 272 15.30 -33.05 -13.90
N GLU A 273 15.37 -32.48 -12.69
CA GLU A 273 15.59 -33.24 -11.45
C GLU A 273 14.31 -33.85 -10.86
N ALA A 274 13.14 -33.51 -11.39
CA ALA A 274 11.86 -34.09 -11.00
C ALA A 274 11.57 -35.43 -11.71
N PRO A 275 10.72 -36.30 -11.16
CA PRO A 275 10.27 -37.51 -11.85
C PRO A 275 9.71 -37.21 -13.26
N PRO A 276 9.98 -38.05 -14.28
CA PRO A 276 9.58 -37.80 -15.67
C PRO A 276 8.08 -37.51 -15.84
N GLU A 277 7.23 -38.21 -15.09
CA GLU A 277 5.77 -38.00 -15.10
C GLU A 277 5.39 -36.58 -14.65
N LYS A 278 6.00 -36.08 -13.57
CA LYS A 278 5.76 -34.71 -13.09
C LYS A 278 6.25 -33.67 -14.08
N ILE A 279 7.36 -33.93 -14.77
CA ILE A 279 7.87 -33.06 -15.83
C ILE A 279 6.90 -33.03 -17.01
N ALA A 280 6.40 -34.19 -17.44
CA ALA A 280 5.44 -34.29 -18.53
C ALA A 280 4.13 -33.55 -18.19
N ALA A 281 3.61 -33.74 -16.98
CA ALA A 281 2.43 -33.02 -16.49
C ALA A 281 2.66 -31.50 -16.48
N ALA A 282 3.77 -31.03 -15.90
CA ALA A 282 4.06 -29.60 -15.83
C ALA A 282 4.25 -28.93 -17.20
N LYS A 283 4.74 -29.68 -18.21
CA LYS A 283 4.93 -29.19 -19.58
C LYS A 283 3.67 -29.26 -20.44
N ARG A 284 2.57 -29.84 -19.93
CA ARG A 284 1.27 -29.83 -20.60
C ARG A 284 0.83 -28.38 -20.87
N LYS A 285 0.25 -28.15 -22.04
CA LYS A 285 -0.24 -26.83 -22.43
C LYS A 285 -1.65 -26.62 -21.91
N ILE A 286 -1.89 -25.47 -21.29
CA ILE A 286 -3.20 -24.95 -20.93
C ILE A 286 -3.48 -23.77 -21.85
N ASP A 287 -4.54 -23.88 -22.64
CA ASP A 287 -4.91 -22.85 -23.62
C ASP A 287 -5.46 -21.60 -22.92
N LEU A 288 -5.25 -20.44 -23.55
CA LEU A 288 -5.79 -19.17 -23.07
C LEU A 288 -7.32 -19.22 -22.89
N LEU A 289 -8.00 -19.80 -23.90
CA LEU A 289 -9.46 -19.92 -23.94
C LEU A 289 -9.87 -21.41 -23.92
N PRO A 290 -10.75 -21.84 -23.00
CA PRO A 290 -11.32 -21.07 -21.90
C PRO A 290 -10.47 -21.07 -20.62
N ASP A 291 -9.60 -22.07 -20.46
CA ASP A 291 -9.10 -22.53 -19.16
C ASP A 291 -8.30 -21.49 -18.38
N LEU A 292 -7.38 -20.80 -19.04
CA LEU A 292 -6.55 -19.79 -18.36
C LEU A 292 -7.38 -18.56 -17.98
N ILE A 293 -8.22 -18.06 -18.88
CA ILE A 293 -9.06 -16.88 -18.62
C ILE A 293 -10.06 -17.16 -17.51
N THR A 294 -10.72 -18.32 -17.50
CA THR A 294 -11.64 -18.67 -16.41
C THR A 294 -10.92 -18.78 -15.07
N SER A 295 -9.72 -19.36 -15.05
CA SER A 295 -8.87 -19.41 -13.85
C SER A 295 -8.47 -18.01 -13.37
N GLU A 296 -8.03 -17.12 -14.26
CA GLU A 296 -7.65 -15.74 -13.90
C GLU A 296 -8.85 -14.94 -13.40
N LEU A 297 -10.00 -15.01 -14.06
CA LEU A 297 -11.23 -14.34 -13.63
C LEU A 297 -11.70 -14.83 -12.26
N MET A 298 -11.59 -16.13 -11.98
CA MET A 298 -11.88 -16.68 -10.65
C MET A 298 -10.97 -16.04 -9.59
N TRP A 299 -9.66 -15.94 -9.84
CA TRP A 299 -8.73 -15.33 -8.88
C TRP A 299 -8.96 -13.83 -8.70
N TYR A 300 -9.33 -13.10 -9.75
CA TYR A 300 -9.74 -11.70 -9.65
C TYR A 300 -11.02 -11.55 -8.82
N ALA A 301 -12.02 -12.41 -9.03
CA ALA A 301 -13.25 -12.39 -8.26
C ALA A 301 -13.00 -12.69 -6.77
N VAL A 302 -12.14 -13.68 -6.47
CA VAL A 302 -11.75 -14.00 -5.09
C VAL A 302 -11.01 -12.84 -4.43
N ALA A 303 -10.04 -12.22 -5.14
CA ALA A 303 -9.30 -11.07 -4.61
C ALA A 303 -10.22 -9.87 -4.37
N LEU A 304 -11.09 -9.55 -5.33
CA LEU A 304 -12.06 -8.46 -5.19
C LEU A 304 -13.03 -8.71 -4.04
N ALA A 305 -13.58 -9.94 -3.93
CA ALA A 305 -14.46 -10.30 -2.82
C ALA A 305 -13.74 -10.18 -1.47
N GLY A 306 -12.48 -10.61 -1.39
CA GLY A 306 -11.65 -10.46 -0.18
C GLY A 306 -11.44 -8.99 0.20
N MET A 307 -11.15 -8.13 -0.77
CA MET A 307 -11.02 -6.67 -0.52
C MET A 307 -12.34 -6.06 -0.04
N VAL A 308 -13.46 -6.39 -0.70
CA VAL A 308 -14.80 -5.92 -0.31
C VAL A 308 -15.11 -6.33 1.13
N VAL A 309 -14.88 -7.60 1.48
CA VAL A 309 -15.09 -8.09 2.85
C VAL A 309 -14.19 -7.35 3.82
N ALA A 310 -12.90 -7.19 3.53
CA ALA A 310 -11.95 -6.50 4.42
C ALA A 310 -12.40 -5.06 4.71
N VAL A 311 -12.66 -4.26 3.67
CA VAL A 311 -13.11 -2.86 3.79
C VAL A 311 -14.46 -2.75 4.49
N SER A 312 -15.34 -3.75 4.34
CA SER A 312 -16.66 -3.71 4.96
C SER A 312 -16.69 -4.18 6.42
N THR A 313 -15.59 -4.75 6.94
CA THR A 313 -15.60 -5.43 8.26
C THR A 313 -14.49 -5.02 9.21
N PHE A 314 -13.24 -4.88 8.75
CA PHE A 314 -12.10 -4.65 9.65
C PHE A 314 -11.00 -3.75 9.09
N PHE A 315 -11.10 -3.27 7.85
CA PHE A 315 -10.15 -2.33 7.27
C PHE A 315 -10.78 -0.96 7.06
N SER A 316 -10.23 0.02 7.75
CA SER A 316 -10.46 1.45 7.57
C SER A 316 -9.15 2.11 7.12
N ALA A 317 -9.27 3.19 6.36
CA ALA A 317 -8.21 4.17 6.29
C ALA A 317 -8.66 5.33 7.19
N PRO A 318 -8.04 5.58 8.34
CA PRO A 318 -8.32 6.81 9.09
C PRO A 318 -7.73 8.02 8.36
N LEU A 319 -8.14 9.21 8.78
CA LEU A 319 -7.60 10.50 8.34
C LEU A 319 -7.11 11.21 9.59
N GLU A 320 -5.89 11.75 9.58
CA GLU A 320 -5.41 12.56 10.71
C GLU A 320 -6.00 13.98 10.67
N SER A 321 -5.57 14.85 11.58
CA SER A 321 -5.99 16.25 11.54
C SER A 321 -5.46 16.97 10.30
N HIS A 322 -6.08 18.09 9.95
CA HIS A 322 -5.67 18.90 8.80
C HIS A 322 -4.20 19.30 8.94
N ALA A 323 -3.42 19.14 7.86
CA ALA A 323 -2.00 19.43 7.88
C ALA A 323 -1.69 20.87 8.35
N ASP A 324 -0.86 20.99 9.38
CA ASP A 324 -0.27 22.23 9.87
C ASP A 324 1.24 22.23 9.58
N PRO A 325 1.69 22.99 8.57
CA PRO A 325 3.12 23.11 8.25
C PRO A 325 4.00 23.66 9.37
N LEU A 326 3.41 24.30 10.39
CA LEU A 326 4.13 24.89 11.51
C LEU A 326 4.26 23.94 12.70
N LYS A 327 3.54 22.81 12.68
CA LYS A 327 3.52 21.84 13.78
C LYS A 327 3.75 20.42 13.27
N THR A 328 4.96 19.90 13.48
CA THR A 328 5.28 18.50 13.24
C THR A 328 4.73 17.62 14.37
N PRO A 329 3.87 16.62 14.08
CA PRO A 329 3.42 15.67 15.08
C PRO A 329 4.59 14.91 15.71
N LEU A 330 4.45 14.60 16.99
CA LEU A 330 5.35 13.65 17.63
C LEU A 330 5.15 12.25 17.00
N HIS A 331 6.24 11.51 16.82
CA HIS A 331 6.25 10.16 16.23
C HIS A 331 5.73 10.05 14.78
N THR A 332 5.84 11.11 13.97
CA THR A 332 5.61 10.97 12.52
C THR A 332 6.50 9.88 11.92
N THR A 333 5.89 8.89 11.27
CA THR A 333 6.61 7.79 10.62
C THR A 333 6.29 7.72 9.13
N ALA A 334 7.24 7.19 8.37
CA ALA A 334 7.05 6.86 6.98
C ALA A 334 6.06 5.68 6.86
N PRO A 335 5.37 5.55 5.72
CA PRO A 335 4.60 4.35 5.43
C PRO A 335 5.43 3.08 5.63
N TRP A 336 4.78 1.97 6.04
CA TRP A 336 5.50 0.77 6.49
C TRP A 336 6.54 0.24 5.49
N TYR A 337 6.27 0.35 4.19
CA TYR A 337 7.19 -0.05 3.11
C TYR A 337 8.41 0.86 2.91
N PHE A 338 8.45 2.00 3.60
CA PHE A 338 9.60 2.91 3.68
C PHE A 338 10.21 3.00 5.09
N LEU A 339 9.69 2.28 6.08
CA LEU A 339 10.25 2.29 7.43
C LEU A 339 11.72 1.83 7.45
N TRP A 340 12.12 0.89 6.61
CA TRP A 340 13.53 0.48 6.50
C TRP A 340 14.44 1.65 6.09
N LEU A 341 13.94 2.57 5.25
CA LEU A 341 14.66 3.78 4.86
C LEU A 341 14.73 4.78 6.02
N GLN A 342 13.62 4.98 6.73
CA GLN A 342 13.60 5.79 7.96
C GLN A 342 14.53 5.23 9.03
N GLY A 343 14.60 3.91 9.21
CA GLY A 343 15.50 3.26 10.16
C GLY A 343 16.96 3.50 9.82
N MET A 344 17.31 3.50 8.53
CA MET A 344 18.66 3.89 8.10
C MET A 344 18.98 5.36 8.38
N LEU A 345 18.02 6.28 8.25
CA LEU A 345 18.25 7.70 8.58
C LEU A 345 18.61 7.92 10.04
N LYS A 346 18.19 7.03 10.95
CA LYS A 346 18.56 7.10 12.35
C LYS A 346 19.99 6.60 12.63
N LEU A 347 20.66 5.97 11.66
CA LEU A 347 22.04 5.48 11.80
C LEU A 347 23.10 6.56 11.55
N GLY A 348 22.76 7.67 10.91
CA GLY A 348 23.74 8.71 10.61
C GLY A 348 23.21 9.78 9.66
N ASP A 349 24.11 10.35 8.85
CA ASP A 349 23.75 11.46 7.99
C ASP A 349 22.81 11.06 6.84
N LYS A 350 21.94 12.00 6.49
CA LYS A 350 20.90 11.85 5.45
C LYS A 350 21.47 11.60 4.05
N THR A 351 22.67 12.08 3.73
CA THR A 351 23.27 11.89 2.41
C THR A 351 23.69 10.43 2.23
N MET A 352 24.44 9.89 3.18
CA MET A 352 24.93 8.52 3.13
C MET A 352 23.79 7.51 3.26
N TRP A 353 22.99 7.63 4.31
CA TRP A 353 21.99 6.62 4.67
C TRP A 353 20.64 6.81 3.95
N GLY A 354 20.30 8.04 3.57
CA GLY A 354 19.06 8.36 2.85
C GLY A 354 19.19 8.35 1.33
N VAL A 355 20.39 8.53 0.77
CA VAL A 355 20.58 8.61 -0.69
C VAL A 355 21.58 7.58 -1.21
N VAL A 356 22.82 7.59 -0.73
CA VAL A 356 23.89 6.77 -1.32
C VAL A 356 23.63 5.28 -1.14
N ILE A 357 23.38 4.82 0.09
CA ILE A 357 23.15 3.40 0.39
C ILE A 357 21.88 2.87 -0.30
N PRO A 358 20.70 3.52 -0.22
CA PRO A 358 19.51 3.08 -0.97
C PRO A 358 19.75 2.99 -2.47
N THR A 359 20.47 3.97 -3.05
CA THR A 359 20.81 3.95 -4.47
C THR A 359 21.67 2.73 -4.81
N ILE A 360 22.68 2.42 -4.00
CA ILE A 360 23.50 1.22 -4.17
C ILE A 360 22.64 -0.05 -4.07
N VAL A 361 21.71 -0.13 -3.13
CA VAL A 361 20.81 -1.28 -2.98
C VAL A 361 20.00 -1.52 -4.27
N PHE A 362 19.41 -0.47 -4.85
CA PHE A 362 18.68 -0.61 -6.12
C PHE A 362 19.60 -0.92 -7.30
N LEU A 363 20.79 -0.32 -7.38
CA LEU A 363 21.79 -0.63 -8.41
C LEU A 363 22.24 -2.09 -8.35
N VAL A 364 22.48 -2.63 -7.14
CA VAL A 364 22.75 -4.06 -6.93
C VAL A 364 21.56 -4.89 -7.41
N LEU A 365 20.33 -4.47 -7.10
CA LEU A 365 19.13 -5.16 -7.55
C LEU A 365 19.04 -5.24 -9.07
N PHE A 366 19.35 -4.16 -9.80
CA PHE A 366 19.50 -4.18 -11.27
C PHE A 366 20.62 -5.12 -11.73
N ALA A 367 21.73 -5.17 -11.00
CA ALA A 367 22.90 -5.97 -11.35
C ALA A 367 22.76 -7.47 -11.03
N VAL A 368 21.78 -7.89 -10.22
CA VAL A 368 21.60 -9.30 -9.77
C VAL A 368 21.77 -10.34 -10.88
N PRO A 369 21.15 -10.23 -12.07
CA PRO A 369 21.27 -11.24 -13.13
C PRO A 369 22.66 -11.33 -13.77
N TYR A 370 23.52 -10.34 -13.54
CA TYR A 370 24.89 -10.25 -14.02
C TYR A 370 25.91 -10.65 -12.95
N ILE A 371 25.52 -10.62 -11.67
CA ILE A 371 26.32 -11.11 -10.55
C ILE A 371 26.11 -12.63 -10.39
N ASP A 372 24.84 -13.07 -10.39
CA ASP A 372 24.48 -14.49 -10.26
C ASP A 372 24.44 -15.19 -11.63
N VAL A 373 25.62 -15.40 -12.22
CA VAL A 373 25.81 -15.96 -13.58
C VAL A 373 25.69 -17.48 -13.66
N GLY A 374 25.60 -18.19 -12.54
CA GLY A 374 25.55 -19.66 -12.53
C GLY A 374 24.35 -20.20 -13.35
N PRO A 375 24.48 -21.30 -14.10
CA PRO A 375 23.42 -21.77 -14.99
C PRO A 375 22.22 -22.37 -14.23
N SER A 376 22.46 -22.95 -13.04
CA SER A 376 21.40 -23.58 -12.24
C SER A 376 20.59 -22.54 -11.46
N ARG A 377 19.27 -22.76 -11.41
CA ARG A 377 18.26 -22.05 -10.62
C ARG A 377 17.95 -22.75 -9.30
N LEU A 378 18.35 -24.00 -9.13
CA LEU A 378 18.12 -24.77 -7.91
C LEU A 378 18.76 -24.10 -6.69
N ALA A 379 18.00 -23.98 -5.60
CA ALA A 379 18.46 -23.33 -4.38
C ALA A 379 19.75 -23.96 -3.81
N LYS A 380 19.87 -25.30 -3.90
CA LYS A 380 21.07 -26.04 -3.48
C LYS A 380 22.36 -25.63 -4.20
N ASN A 381 22.24 -25.14 -5.44
CA ASN A 381 23.36 -24.71 -6.28
C ASN A 381 23.60 -23.20 -6.19
N ARG A 382 22.72 -22.45 -5.52
CA ARG A 382 22.76 -20.99 -5.37
C ARG A 382 22.94 -20.55 -3.92
N LYS A 383 23.63 -21.35 -3.09
CA LYS A 383 23.76 -21.11 -1.64
C LYS A 383 24.18 -19.68 -1.32
N PHE A 384 25.16 -19.13 -2.03
CA PHE A 384 25.59 -17.74 -1.87
C PHE A 384 24.46 -16.74 -2.13
N GLY A 385 23.80 -16.81 -3.28
CA GLY A 385 22.68 -15.91 -3.61
C GLY A 385 21.50 -16.05 -2.65
N ILE A 386 21.19 -17.27 -2.21
CA ILE A 386 20.14 -17.53 -1.21
C ILE A 386 20.53 -16.90 0.14
N SER A 387 21.75 -17.09 0.62
CA SER A 387 22.24 -16.49 1.87
C SER A 387 22.20 -14.96 1.82
N VAL A 388 22.66 -14.35 0.71
CA VAL A 388 22.58 -12.89 0.52
C VAL A 388 21.12 -12.41 0.58
N GLY A 389 20.20 -13.13 -0.06
CA GLY A 389 18.78 -12.78 -0.02
C GLY A 389 18.19 -12.87 1.40
N ILE A 390 18.51 -13.92 2.15
CA ILE A 390 18.04 -14.10 3.54
C ILE A 390 18.60 -13.00 4.44
N ILE A 391 19.91 -12.72 4.36
CA ILE A 391 20.55 -11.65 5.12
C ILE A 391 19.90 -10.30 4.77
N THR A 392 19.64 -10.03 3.49
CA THR A 392 18.95 -8.81 3.06
C THR A 392 17.56 -8.69 3.67
N ILE A 393 16.77 -9.77 3.70
CA ILE A 393 15.45 -9.76 4.36
C ILE A 393 15.58 -9.48 5.86
N ILE A 394 16.50 -10.17 6.55
CA ILE A 394 16.72 -9.95 7.98
C ILE A 394 17.10 -8.49 8.25
N MET A 395 18.02 -7.93 7.44
CA MET A 395 18.41 -6.53 7.55
C MET A 395 17.24 -5.59 7.29
N LEU A 396 16.41 -5.84 6.27
CA LEU A 396 15.21 -5.03 6.02
C LEU A 396 14.22 -5.08 7.18
N VAL A 397 14.04 -6.24 7.83
CA VAL A 397 13.17 -6.37 9.01
C VAL A 397 13.74 -5.57 10.19
N ILE A 398 15.04 -5.68 10.47
CA ILE A 398 15.71 -4.92 11.53
C ILE A 398 15.56 -3.42 11.27
N LEU A 399 15.89 -2.96 10.06
CA LEU A 399 15.78 -1.55 9.67
C LEU A 399 14.33 -1.06 9.72
N THR A 400 13.36 -1.90 9.34
CA THR A 400 11.93 -1.57 9.43
C THR A 400 11.53 -1.34 10.89
N TYR A 401 11.96 -2.21 11.81
CA TYR A 401 11.73 -2.02 13.24
C TYR A 401 12.40 -0.74 13.76
N MET A 402 13.65 -0.49 13.37
CA MET A 402 14.35 0.75 13.70
C MET A 402 13.63 2.00 13.15
N GLY A 403 12.95 1.88 12.03
CA GLY A 403 12.17 2.96 11.43
C GLY A 403 10.95 3.38 12.26
N THR A 404 10.42 2.51 13.12
CA THR A 404 9.23 2.81 13.94
C THR A 404 9.49 3.93 14.94
N GLY A 405 8.44 4.61 15.41
CA GLY A 405 8.54 5.62 16.47
C GLY A 405 9.10 5.07 17.79
N VAL A 406 8.94 3.77 18.04
CA VAL A 406 9.41 3.10 19.27
C VAL A 406 10.94 3.06 19.40
N TRP A 407 11.66 3.02 18.27
CA TRP A 407 13.10 2.85 18.29
C TRP A 407 13.84 4.18 18.14
N GLY A 408 14.58 4.60 19.17
CA GLY A 408 15.51 5.72 19.09
C GLY A 408 14.89 7.12 18.94
N VAL A 409 13.56 7.25 19.06
CA VAL A 409 12.89 8.53 19.23
C VAL A 409 12.42 8.57 20.69
N THR A 410 13.03 9.43 21.49
CA THR A 410 12.63 9.67 22.87
C THR A 410 12.36 11.16 23.02
N ALA A 411 11.10 11.56 23.06
CA ALA A 411 10.76 12.86 23.63
C ALA A 411 11.01 12.81 25.15
N PRO A 412 11.06 13.97 25.82
CA PRO A 412 11.11 13.99 27.28
C PRO A 412 9.98 13.12 27.87
N PRO A 413 10.24 12.32 28.92
CA PRO A 413 9.24 11.45 29.54
C PRO A 413 7.86 12.08 29.78
N PRO A 414 7.71 13.33 30.26
CA PRO A 414 6.39 13.95 30.42
C PRO A 414 5.62 14.11 29.11
N VAL A 415 6.30 14.31 27.98
CA VAL A 415 5.66 14.43 26.66
C VAL A 415 5.23 13.05 26.16
N GLU A 416 6.07 12.03 26.33
CA GLU A 416 5.75 10.64 25.95
C GLU A 416 4.55 10.12 26.73
N LEU A 417 4.51 10.37 28.04
CA LEU A 417 3.38 10.00 28.90
C LEU A 417 2.07 10.61 28.39
N VAL A 418 2.05 11.90 28.07
CA VAL A 418 0.83 12.51 27.52
C VAL A 418 0.49 11.95 26.14
N GLN A 419 1.48 11.68 25.30
CA GLN A 419 1.28 11.13 23.96
C GLN A 419 0.76 9.69 23.97
N GLU A 420 1.14 8.86 24.95
CA GLU A 420 0.67 7.47 25.10
C GLU A 420 -0.85 7.41 25.30
N PHE A 421 -1.42 8.35 26.06
CA PHE A 421 -2.84 8.34 26.42
C PHE A 421 -3.73 9.33 25.63
N ILE A 422 -3.17 10.49 25.25
CA ILE A 422 -3.85 11.54 24.49
C ILE A 422 -2.92 12.01 23.37
N PRO A 423 -2.68 11.17 22.34
CA PRO A 423 -1.74 11.48 21.28
C PRO A 423 -2.16 12.74 20.53
N GLU A 424 -1.23 13.48 19.94
CA GLU A 424 -1.60 14.64 19.12
C GLU A 424 -2.48 14.27 17.92
N GLU A 425 -2.12 13.16 17.25
CA GLU A 425 -2.84 12.60 16.11
C GLU A 425 -3.37 11.21 16.45
N GLY A 426 -4.50 10.83 15.85
CA GLY A 426 -5.21 9.58 16.16
C GLY A 426 -6.15 9.69 17.36
N VAL A 427 -6.80 8.59 17.73
CA VAL A 427 -7.77 8.56 18.83
C VAL A 427 -7.05 8.47 20.18
N GLY A 428 -6.31 7.38 20.40
CA GLY A 428 -5.66 7.09 21.68
C GLY A 428 -6.67 6.73 22.80
N PRO A 429 -6.18 6.20 23.93
CA PRO A 429 -7.04 5.63 24.97
C PRO A 429 -8.11 6.58 25.52
N VAL A 430 -7.78 7.85 25.78
CA VAL A 430 -8.73 8.79 26.40
C VAL A 430 -9.83 9.24 25.44
N ARG A 431 -9.55 9.40 24.14
CA ARG A 431 -10.57 9.80 23.16
C ARG A 431 -11.52 8.65 22.80
N ALA A 432 -11.12 7.40 23.04
CA ALA A 432 -11.97 6.23 22.83
C ALA A 432 -13.07 6.11 23.90
N ILE A 433 -12.91 6.76 25.06
CA ILE A 433 -13.90 6.72 26.13
C ILE A 433 -15.17 7.47 25.70
N PRO A 434 -16.37 6.87 25.86
CA PRO A 434 -17.63 7.54 25.54
C PRO A 434 -17.79 8.85 26.30
N TRP A 435 -18.33 9.86 25.62
CA TRP A 435 -18.47 11.21 26.16
C TRP A 435 -19.07 11.30 27.58
N GLU A 436 -20.09 10.48 27.85
CA GLU A 436 -20.81 10.48 29.12
C GLU A 436 -19.99 9.85 30.27
N GLN A 437 -18.99 9.03 29.96
CA GLN A 437 -18.08 8.42 30.93
C GLN A 437 -16.90 9.34 31.32
N LEU A 438 -16.66 10.42 30.57
CA LEU A 438 -15.65 11.43 30.90
C LEU A 438 -16.12 12.29 32.08
N THR A 439 -16.05 11.78 33.31
CA THR A 439 -16.55 12.45 34.51
C THR A 439 -15.79 13.74 34.82
N VAL A 440 -16.51 14.81 35.14
CA VAL A 440 -15.92 16.09 35.58
C VAL A 440 -15.31 15.92 36.97
N GLY A 441 -14.08 16.37 37.16
CA GLY A 441 -13.32 16.21 38.39
C GLY A 441 -11.84 16.45 38.20
N SER A 442 -11.10 16.35 39.31
CA SER A 442 -9.64 16.41 39.34
C SER A 442 -9.10 15.07 39.82
N PHE A 443 -8.20 14.47 39.06
CA PHE A 443 -7.75 13.10 39.27
C PHE A 443 -6.22 13.03 39.26
N SER A 444 -5.61 12.40 40.24
CA SER A 444 -4.14 12.33 40.38
C SER A 444 -3.66 10.89 40.48
N THR A 445 -2.66 10.52 39.68
CA THR A 445 -2.05 9.18 39.73
C THR A 445 -1.37 8.87 41.07
N GLU A 446 -1.07 9.89 41.88
CA GLU A 446 -0.50 9.75 43.22
C GLU A 446 -1.54 9.25 44.24
N ASP A 447 -2.82 9.56 44.03
CA ASP A 447 -3.91 9.17 44.94
C ASP A 447 -4.97 8.34 44.19
N PRO A 448 -4.85 7.00 44.21
CA PRO A 448 -5.82 6.10 43.59
C PRO A 448 -7.25 6.26 44.11
N SER A 449 -7.47 6.88 45.27
CA SER A 449 -8.82 7.15 45.79
C SER A 449 -9.56 8.22 44.99
N THR A 450 -8.83 9.04 44.23
CA THR A 450 -9.42 10.04 43.33
C THR A 450 -10.00 9.40 42.07
N PHE A 451 -9.59 8.18 41.70
CA PHE A 451 -9.92 7.61 40.39
C PHE A 451 -11.43 7.48 40.19
N PRO A 452 -11.96 7.96 39.05
CA PRO A 452 -13.38 7.83 38.75
C PRO A 452 -13.73 6.37 38.45
N SER A 453 -15.01 6.01 38.58
CA SER A 453 -15.48 4.68 38.16
C SER A 453 -15.59 4.57 36.65
N GLY A 454 -15.44 3.35 36.10
CA GLY A 454 -15.61 3.08 34.67
C GLY A 454 -14.30 3.13 33.89
N GLU A 455 -14.37 3.33 32.57
CA GLU A 455 -13.20 3.27 31.68
C GLU A 455 -12.15 4.33 32.02
N LEU A 456 -12.57 5.54 32.39
CA LEU A 456 -11.64 6.61 32.79
C LEU A 456 -10.82 6.22 34.03
N GLY A 457 -11.38 5.45 34.96
CA GLY A 457 -10.67 4.95 36.14
C GLY A 457 -9.58 3.93 35.80
N GLU A 458 -9.85 3.05 34.85
CA GLU A 458 -8.84 2.10 34.36
C GLU A 458 -7.73 2.81 33.59
N ILE A 459 -8.05 3.82 32.77
CA ILE A 459 -7.03 4.66 32.13
C ILE A 459 -6.17 5.41 33.16
N MET A 460 -6.75 5.93 34.24
CA MET A 460 -5.96 6.54 35.32
C MET A 460 -5.02 5.54 36.00
N ARG A 461 -5.42 4.26 36.11
CA ARG A 461 -4.56 3.18 36.61
C ARG A 461 -3.43 2.88 35.64
N GLU A 462 -3.73 2.76 34.34
CA GLU A 462 -2.71 2.56 33.30
C GLU A 462 -1.71 3.73 33.25
N MET A 463 -2.19 4.96 33.43
CA MET A 463 -1.34 6.15 33.55
C MET A 463 -0.40 6.09 34.75
N ALA A 464 -0.89 5.65 35.91
CA ALA A 464 -0.05 5.47 37.09
C ALA A 464 1.05 4.42 36.83
N GLU A 465 0.71 3.29 36.21
CA GLU A 465 1.67 2.26 35.81
C GLU A 465 2.69 2.76 34.77
N ALA A 466 2.26 3.60 33.82
CA ALA A 466 3.14 4.21 32.83
C ALA A 466 4.13 5.20 33.47
N VAL A 467 3.69 5.99 34.45
CA VAL A 467 4.55 6.91 35.22
C VAL A 467 5.59 6.12 36.02
N GLU A 468 5.19 5.03 36.67
CA GLU A 468 6.12 4.14 37.39
C GLU A 468 7.13 3.51 36.42
N ARG A 469 6.67 3.02 35.26
CA ARG A 469 7.54 2.49 34.19
C ARG A 469 8.58 3.51 33.75
N GLU A 470 8.19 4.75 33.47
CA GLU A 470 9.13 5.78 33.01
C GLU A 470 10.11 6.21 34.11
N SER A 471 9.65 6.25 35.37
CA SER A 471 10.49 6.56 36.54
C SER A 471 11.48 5.44 36.89
N ALA A 472 11.16 4.19 36.54
CA ALA A 472 12.01 3.03 36.79
C ALA A 472 13.17 2.89 35.78
N LYS A 473 13.15 3.64 34.67
CA LYS A 473 14.21 3.56 33.64
C LYS A 473 15.48 4.25 34.16
N PRO A 474 16.64 3.55 34.22
CA PRO A 474 17.86 4.11 34.79
C PRO A 474 18.41 5.33 34.06
N ASP A 475 18.14 5.42 32.75
CA ASP A 475 18.66 6.46 31.86
C ASP A 475 17.73 7.69 31.77
N ASN A 476 16.54 7.63 32.38
CA ASN A 476 15.58 8.74 32.37
C ASN A 476 15.84 9.69 33.54
N ASN A 477 15.99 10.97 33.24
CA ASN A 477 16.04 12.04 34.24
C ASN A 477 14.63 12.40 34.74
N PHE A 478 13.90 11.42 35.28
CA PHE A 478 12.49 11.54 35.65
C PHE A 478 12.22 10.79 36.95
N PHE A 479 12.07 11.53 38.05
CA PHE A 479 11.89 11.00 39.39
C PHE A 479 10.59 11.51 40.01
N ASN A 480 10.00 10.73 40.92
CA ASN A 480 8.77 11.10 41.64
C ASN A 480 7.65 11.65 40.74
N GLY A 481 7.56 11.11 39.51
CA GLY A 481 6.61 11.59 38.53
C GLY A 481 5.18 11.37 38.97
N LYS A 482 4.28 12.27 38.57
CA LYS A 482 2.84 12.11 38.70
C LYS A 482 2.08 12.85 37.61
N ILE A 483 0.91 12.34 37.27
CA ILE A 483 0.00 12.95 36.30
C ILE A 483 -1.26 13.38 37.05
N THR A 484 -1.67 14.63 36.85
CA THR A 484 -2.96 15.16 37.28
C THR A 484 -3.79 15.49 36.05
N ILE A 485 -5.06 15.09 36.05
CA ILE A 485 -6.03 15.42 35.01
C ILE A 485 -7.17 16.21 35.62
N ASP A 486 -7.34 17.44 35.16
CA ASP A 486 -8.49 18.29 35.48
C ASP A 486 -9.47 18.29 34.32
N ILE A 487 -10.67 17.77 34.56
CA ILE A 487 -11.77 17.76 33.59
C ILE A 487 -12.82 18.76 34.05
N GLU A 488 -13.01 19.82 33.27
CA GLU A 488 -14.01 20.86 33.56
C GLU A 488 -15.00 21.03 32.40
N PRO A 489 -16.29 21.33 32.69
CA PRO A 489 -17.24 21.74 31.68
C PRO A 489 -16.84 23.12 31.15
N TRP A 490 -16.46 23.20 29.88
CA TRP A 490 -16.00 24.45 29.27
C TRP A 490 -17.13 25.18 28.54
N GLN A 491 -17.88 24.45 27.71
CA GLN A 491 -19.10 24.94 27.03
C GLN A 491 -20.13 23.82 26.95
N THR A 492 -21.34 24.13 26.47
CA THR A 492 -22.33 23.09 26.15
C THR A 492 -21.70 22.07 25.20
N ASN A 493 -21.75 20.79 25.56
CA ASN A 493 -21.16 19.69 24.79
C ASN A 493 -19.63 19.74 24.63
N LEU A 494 -18.90 20.52 25.43
CA LEU A 494 -17.44 20.64 25.37
C LEU A 494 -16.82 20.60 26.77
N LYS A 495 -15.84 19.71 26.96
CA LYS A 495 -15.07 19.53 28.20
C LYS A 495 -13.64 19.89 27.88
N LYS A 496 -13.03 20.63 28.80
CA LYS A 496 -11.62 20.95 28.77
C LYS A 496 -10.90 19.99 29.69
N PHE A 497 -9.84 19.39 29.16
CA PHE A 497 -8.94 18.48 29.85
C PHE A 497 -7.61 19.17 30.00
N THR A 498 -7.19 19.42 31.23
CA THR A 498 -5.85 19.90 31.53
C THR A 498 -5.06 18.72 32.08
N VAL A 499 -4.06 18.27 31.33
CA VAL A 499 -3.16 17.20 31.76
C VAL A 499 -1.85 17.86 32.22
N THR A 500 -1.52 17.64 33.48
CA THR A 500 -0.35 18.20 34.12
C THR A 500 0.54 17.07 34.59
N VAL A 501 1.75 16.99 34.05
CA VAL A 501 2.80 16.07 34.49
C VAL A 501 3.76 16.85 35.38
N ILE A 502 3.94 16.38 36.61
CA ILE A 502 4.88 16.94 37.59
C ILE A 502 5.93 15.88 37.85
N TRP A 503 7.21 16.25 37.80
CA TRP A 503 8.32 15.34 38.10
C TRP A 503 9.50 16.10 38.69
N ASP A 504 10.35 15.36 39.38
CA ASP A 504 11.66 15.82 39.82
C ASP A 504 12.71 15.41 38.80
N GLU A 505 13.62 16.32 38.44
CA GLU A 505 14.78 16.02 37.59
C GLU A 505 16.07 16.60 38.15
N VAL A 506 17.22 16.02 37.79
CA VAL A 506 18.53 16.61 38.05
C VAL A 506 18.84 17.60 36.93
N PRO A 507 18.98 18.92 37.20
CA PRO A 507 19.25 19.89 36.15
C PRO A 507 20.55 19.62 35.40
N GLU A 508 20.58 19.84 34.09
CA GLU A 508 21.78 19.68 33.27
C GLU A 508 22.93 20.53 33.82
N GLY A 509 24.08 19.90 34.10
CA GLY A 509 25.26 20.57 34.66
C GLY A 509 25.27 20.70 36.18
N SER A 510 24.29 20.15 36.90
CA SER A 510 24.30 20.11 38.36
C SER A 510 25.42 19.21 38.90
N THR A 511 26.28 19.76 39.76
CA THR A 511 27.33 19.01 40.47
C THR A 511 26.88 18.47 41.83
N THR A 512 25.72 18.91 42.32
CA THR A 512 25.22 18.62 43.67
C THR A 512 24.20 17.47 43.70
N GLY A 513 23.66 17.06 42.54
CA GLY A 513 22.62 16.04 42.45
C GLY A 513 21.29 16.46 43.08
N GLN A 514 21.07 17.75 43.31
CA GLN A 514 19.79 18.26 43.80
C GLN A 514 18.70 18.12 42.73
N LEU A 515 17.56 17.61 43.17
CA LEU A 515 16.35 17.49 42.36
C LEU A 515 15.61 18.84 42.31
N GLU A 516 15.15 19.21 41.12
CA GLU A 516 14.28 20.36 40.87
C GLU A 516 12.93 19.86 40.34
N GLU A 517 11.84 20.36 40.92
CA GLU A 517 10.49 20.05 40.44
C GLU A 517 10.24 20.78 39.10
N ARG A 518 9.75 20.03 38.12
CA ARG A 518 9.33 20.50 36.81
C ARG A 518 7.87 20.21 36.59
N THR A 519 7.27 21.00 35.71
CA THR A 519 5.87 20.85 35.33
C THR A 519 5.72 20.97 33.82
N PHE A 520 4.96 20.06 33.24
CA PHE A 520 4.55 20.07 31.84
C PHE A 520 3.03 20.03 31.80
N GLU A 521 2.42 21.05 31.21
CA GLU A 521 0.98 21.16 31.10
C GLU A 521 0.56 21.11 29.63
N LYS A 522 -0.49 20.34 29.34
CA LYS A 522 -1.10 20.29 28.02
C LYS A 522 -2.62 20.28 28.13
N VAL A 523 -3.26 21.13 27.34
CA VAL A 523 -4.71 21.31 27.33
C VAL A 523 -5.31 20.65 26.08
N PHE A 524 -6.39 19.92 26.28
CA PHE A 524 -7.17 19.27 25.24
C PHE A 524 -8.64 19.64 25.36
N PHE A 525 -9.33 19.65 24.21
CA PHE A 525 -10.75 19.92 24.14
C PHE A 525 -11.46 18.72 23.52
N PHE A 526 -12.47 18.22 24.21
CA PHE A 526 -13.25 17.08 23.78
C PHE A 526 -14.69 17.52 23.58
N HIS A 527 -15.22 17.34 22.38
CA HIS A 527 -16.60 17.70 22.04
C HIS A 527 -17.47 16.45 22.01
N LYS A 528 -18.73 16.56 22.45
CA LYS A 528 -19.70 15.43 22.49
C LYS A 528 -19.89 14.79 21.11
N ASP A 529 -19.93 15.62 20.08
CA ASP A 529 -20.17 15.20 18.70
C ASP A 529 -18.86 14.94 17.93
N SER A 530 -17.71 14.91 18.61
CA SER A 530 -16.46 14.46 18.00
C SER A 530 -16.62 12.99 17.62
N ASN A 531 -16.67 12.71 16.33
CA ASN A 531 -16.80 11.35 15.82
C ASN A 531 -15.43 10.67 15.79
N TYR A 532 -14.88 10.37 16.97
CA TYR A 532 -13.57 9.71 17.10
C TYR A 532 -13.56 8.32 16.45
N GLU A 533 -14.72 7.69 16.25
CA GLU A 533 -14.86 6.43 15.49
C GLU A 533 -14.55 6.59 13.99
N LEU A 534 -14.57 7.80 13.42
CA LEU A 534 -14.11 8.04 12.04
C LEU A 534 -12.58 8.18 11.92
N LEU A 535 -11.88 8.31 13.06
CA LEU A 535 -10.43 8.37 13.15
C LEU A 535 -9.82 6.98 13.50
N GLU A 536 -10.67 5.97 13.75
CA GLU A 536 -10.32 4.54 13.73
C GLU A 536 -10.54 3.96 12.33
#